data_AF-A0A7C8UAZ6-F1
#
_entry.id   AF-A0A7C8UAZ6-F1
#
_cell.length_a   1.000
_cell.length_b   1.000
_cell.length_c   1.000
_cell.angle_alpha   90.00
_cell.angle_beta   90.00
_cell.angle_gamma   90.00
#
_symmetry.space_group_name_H-M   'P 1'
#
loop_
_entity.id
_entity.type
_entity.pdbx_description
1 polymer ?
#
loop_
_entity_poly.entity_id
_entity_poly.type
_entity_poly.pdbx_seq_one_letter_code
_entity_poly.pdbx_strand_id
1 'polypeptide(L)'
;MHFSTLLTTATVALVGLTDITSAHAVIMDAWGSNNPKLHGWGLGFSYKNTRRDPLGRLLDVAVFDRTVFHDRNNATYLNYGCGFSGNSVGWHLKTNKPGVWNAQKRKKTFFERKADPEGRINVPRGIEGLSLHEKKGNVRRRWGPQDGRGVRTGIPKVVAGKTMVVMSRTIKGNARLLNCRIDYKGNGKSWTRHLNRLACGPAGRPLTAGCSVKKLGKVYNKFRFQLPPNMDCRGSYGPNKGIKNICIVRCQEGSL
;
A
#
# COMPACT_ATOMS: atom_id res chain seq x y z
N MET A 1 -33.46 -5.67 -28.80
CA MET A 1 -32.90 -6.27 -27.56
C MET A 1 -31.70 -5.45 -27.11
N HIS A 2 -31.81 -4.67 -26.03
CA HIS A 2 -30.66 -3.94 -25.48
C HIS A 2 -29.84 -4.87 -24.59
N PHE A 3 -28.63 -5.25 -25.02
CA PHE A 3 -27.67 -5.93 -24.16
C PHE A 3 -27.05 -4.89 -23.20
N SER A 4 -27.45 -4.94 -21.92
CA SER A 4 -26.81 -4.16 -20.85
C SER A 4 -25.37 -4.62 -20.65
N THR A 5 -24.41 -3.83 -21.12
CA THR A 5 -22.98 -4.11 -20.98
C THR A 5 -22.50 -3.88 -19.54
N LEU A 6 -22.40 -4.99 -18.82
CA LEU A 6 -21.41 -5.26 -17.75
C LEU A 6 -20.95 -4.07 -16.89
N LEU A 7 -21.56 -3.93 -15.71
CA LEU A 7 -20.94 -3.27 -14.56
C LEU A 7 -19.83 -4.15 -13.95
N THR A 8 -18.77 -4.44 -14.71
CA THR A 8 -17.53 -5.01 -14.18
C THR A 8 -16.82 -3.97 -13.31
N THR A 9 -17.24 -3.91 -12.04
CA THR A 9 -16.56 -3.13 -11.00
C THR A 9 -15.14 -3.68 -10.80
N ALA A 10 -14.16 -3.00 -11.41
CA ALA A 10 -12.75 -3.33 -11.26
C ALA A 10 -12.34 -3.08 -9.79
N THR A 11 -12.12 -4.16 -9.06
CA THR A 11 -11.80 -4.05 -7.65
C THR A 11 -10.28 -3.88 -7.54
N VAL A 12 -9.81 -2.79 -6.93
CA VAL A 12 -8.38 -2.46 -6.90
C VAL A 12 -7.81 -2.70 -5.52
N ALA A 13 -6.97 -3.72 -5.42
CA ALA A 13 -6.11 -3.94 -4.27
C ALA A 13 -4.93 -2.96 -4.30
N LEU A 14 -4.71 -2.21 -3.22
CA LEU A 14 -3.52 -1.38 -3.10
C LEU A 14 -2.42 -2.12 -2.37
N VAL A 15 -1.33 -2.34 -3.07
CA VAL A 15 -0.06 -2.72 -2.48
C VAL A 15 0.69 -1.46 -2.08
N GLY A 16 1.02 -1.36 -0.80
CA GLY A 16 1.93 -0.34 -0.31
C GLY A 16 3.33 -0.65 -0.81
N LEU A 17 4.00 0.35 -1.38
CA LEU A 17 5.45 0.36 -1.44
C LEU A 17 5.99 1.45 -0.55
N THR A 18 7.26 1.31 -0.16
CA THR A 18 7.96 2.30 0.66
C THR A 18 9.46 2.25 0.39
N ASP A 19 10.14 3.31 0.81
CA ASP A 19 11.19 3.84 -0.02
C ASP A 19 12.59 3.84 0.60
N ILE A 20 13.52 3.95 -0.33
CA ILE A 20 14.86 4.49 -0.18
C ILE A 20 14.70 5.90 0.43
N THR A 21 14.96 6.15 1.72
CA THR A 21 16.04 5.62 2.57
C THR A 21 15.56 5.38 4.00
N SER A 22 15.33 4.13 4.41
CA SER A 22 14.59 3.79 5.63
C SER A 22 13.17 4.35 5.66
N ALA A 23 12.26 3.71 4.92
CA ALA A 23 10.84 3.72 5.28
C ALA A 23 10.23 5.16 5.35
N HIS A 24 10.61 6.01 4.40
CA HIS A 24 10.28 7.44 4.39
C HIS A 24 8.79 7.74 4.43
N ALA A 25 7.96 6.97 3.73
CA ALA A 25 6.51 7.11 3.77
C ALA A 25 5.79 5.76 3.84
N VAL A 26 4.51 5.79 4.25
CA VAL A 26 3.62 4.63 4.30
C VAL A 26 2.23 5.00 3.82
N ILE A 27 1.59 4.14 3.02
CA ILE A 27 0.23 4.35 2.51
C ILE A 27 -0.79 4.02 3.59
N MET A 28 -1.39 5.07 4.16
CA MET A 28 -2.33 5.01 5.29
C MET A 28 -3.77 4.72 4.87
N ASP A 29 -4.10 5.13 3.66
CA ASP A 29 -5.47 5.20 3.19
C ASP A 29 -5.49 5.26 1.66
N ALA A 30 -6.49 4.66 1.04
CA ALA A 30 -6.75 4.82 -0.38
C ALA A 30 -8.18 4.45 -0.73
N TRP A 31 -8.74 5.14 -1.72
CA TRP A 31 -10.10 4.94 -2.19
C TRP A 31 -10.21 5.22 -3.70
N GLY A 32 -11.14 4.53 -4.35
CA GLY A 32 -11.46 4.77 -5.76
C GLY A 32 -12.66 5.70 -5.90
N SER A 33 -12.76 6.40 -7.02
CA SER A 33 -13.88 7.33 -7.26
C SER A 33 -15.23 6.65 -7.50
N ASN A 34 -15.27 5.32 -7.71
CA ASN A 34 -16.53 4.58 -7.86
C ASN A 34 -17.20 4.30 -6.51
N ASN A 35 -16.43 4.18 -5.42
CA ASN A 35 -16.96 4.17 -4.06
C ASN A 35 -15.99 4.91 -3.11
N PRO A 36 -16.08 6.25 -3.03
CA PRO A 36 -15.20 7.05 -2.19
C PRO A 36 -15.51 6.94 -0.68
N LYS A 37 -16.51 6.15 -0.29
CA LYS A 37 -16.82 5.82 1.11
C LYS A 37 -16.16 4.51 1.57
N LEU A 38 -15.60 3.72 0.65
CA LEU A 38 -14.91 2.46 0.94
C LEU A 38 -13.39 2.60 0.78
N HIS A 39 -12.69 2.37 1.88
CA HIS A 39 -11.29 2.75 2.06
C HIS A 39 -10.39 1.53 2.33
N GLY A 40 -9.34 1.36 1.54
CA GLY A 40 -8.27 0.39 1.74
C GLY A 40 -7.02 1.02 2.34
N TRP A 41 -5.94 0.26 2.42
CA TRP A 41 -4.61 0.70 2.87
C TRP A 41 -3.52 -0.06 2.10
N GLY A 42 -2.27 0.39 2.18
CA GLY A 42 -1.17 -0.32 1.54
C GLY A 42 -0.85 -1.63 2.26
N LEU A 43 -0.77 -2.76 1.54
CA LEU A 43 -0.34 -4.03 2.14
C LEU A 43 1.00 -3.87 2.89
N GLY A 44 1.13 -4.54 4.05
CA GLY A 44 2.23 -4.34 5.01
C GLY A 44 1.87 -3.45 6.19
N PHE A 45 0.91 -2.53 6.03
CA PHE A 45 0.37 -1.69 7.10
C PHE A 45 -0.46 -2.50 8.11
N SER A 46 -0.30 -2.17 9.40
CA SER A 46 -1.15 -2.65 10.49
C SER A 46 -1.95 -1.50 11.09
N TYR A 47 -3.26 -1.50 10.87
CA TYR A 47 -4.15 -0.48 11.44
C TYR A 47 -4.22 -0.53 12.98
N LYS A 48 -3.75 -1.63 13.60
CA LYS A 48 -3.64 -1.81 15.05
C LYS A 48 -2.33 -1.26 15.63
N ASN A 49 -1.32 -0.99 14.80
CA ASN A 49 -0.05 -0.49 15.28
C ASN A 49 -0.17 1.00 15.63
N THR A 50 -0.03 1.33 16.92
CA THR A 50 -0.02 2.71 17.43
C THR A 50 1.20 3.51 16.95
N ARG A 51 2.20 2.83 16.37
CA ARG A 51 3.51 3.37 15.98
C ARG A 51 4.29 3.97 17.14
N ARG A 52 3.95 3.48 18.34
CA ARG A 52 4.65 3.64 19.61
C ARG A 52 5.06 2.25 20.10
N ASP A 53 5.86 1.54 19.30
CA ASP A 53 6.74 0.51 19.87
C ASP A 53 7.75 1.26 20.76
N PRO A 54 8.09 0.79 21.97
CA PRO A 54 9.07 1.43 22.86
C PRO A 54 10.45 1.67 22.22
N LEU A 55 10.75 1.06 21.07
CA LEU A 55 11.99 1.25 20.29
C LEU A 55 11.79 2.04 18.99
N GLY A 56 10.64 2.66 18.76
CA GLY A 56 10.38 3.56 17.61
C GLY A 56 10.34 2.87 16.24
N ARG A 57 10.18 1.54 16.21
CA ARG A 57 10.34 0.71 15.00
C ARG A 57 9.20 0.85 14.01
N LEU A 58 9.55 0.91 12.72
CA LEU A 58 8.61 1.04 11.59
C LEU A 58 8.25 -0.32 10.99
N LEU A 59 7.58 -1.17 11.79
CA LEU A 59 7.23 -2.54 11.41
C LEU A 59 6.26 -2.67 10.23
N ASP A 60 5.60 -1.56 9.86
CA ASP A 60 4.45 -1.49 8.95
C ASP A 60 4.81 -1.04 7.51
N VAL A 61 6.09 -0.82 7.22
CA VAL A 61 6.50 0.06 6.13
C VAL A 61 7.30 -0.73 5.08
N ALA A 62 6.72 -0.95 3.89
CA ALA A 62 7.28 -1.60 2.68
C ALA A 62 8.19 -2.78 3.02
N VAL A 63 9.51 -2.81 2.75
CA VAL A 63 10.40 -2.00 1.88
C VAL A 63 10.86 -2.80 0.64
N PHE A 64 11.44 -2.16 -0.39
CA PHE A 64 11.72 -2.81 -1.69
C PHE A 64 13.14 -3.35 -1.85
N ASP A 65 13.69 -3.89 -0.77
CA ASP A 65 14.97 -4.60 -0.68
C ASP A 65 14.79 -5.75 0.32
N ARG A 66 15.69 -6.73 0.32
CA ARG A 66 15.72 -7.78 1.35
C ARG A 66 16.12 -7.23 2.72
N THR A 67 16.77 -6.07 2.79
CA THR A 67 17.17 -5.44 4.05
C THR A 67 16.00 -4.65 4.62
N VAL A 68 15.42 -5.14 5.73
CA VAL A 68 14.17 -4.60 6.32
C VAL A 68 14.35 -3.19 6.88
N PHE A 69 15.60 -2.83 7.21
CA PHE A 69 16.03 -1.48 7.50
C PHE A 69 17.02 -1.04 6.41
N HIS A 70 16.95 0.22 6.00
CA HIS A 70 17.77 0.78 4.93
C HIS A 70 18.60 1.96 5.44
N ASP A 71 19.70 2.26 4.77
CA ASP A 71 20.29 3.60 4.75
C ASP A 71 20.13 4.22 3.34
N ARG A 72 20.91 5.26 3.02
CA ARG A 72 20.89 5.90 1.69
C ARG A 72 21.75 5.19 0.64
N ASN A 73 22.65 4.32 1.09
CA ASN A 73 23.79 3.87 0.31
C ASN A 73 23.65 2.40 -0.12
N ASN A 74 22.74 1.64 0.51
CA ASN A 74 22.49 0.23 0.21
C ASN A 74 20.98 -0.02 0.00
N ALA A 75 20.50 0.30 -1.20
CA ALA A 75 19.08 0.15 -1.54
C ALA A 75 18.87 -0.40 -2.95
N THR A 76 18.60 -1.71 -3.01
CA THR A 76 18.42 -2.51 -4.23
C THR A 76 16.93 -2.71 -4.50
N TYR A 77 16.39 -2.06 -5.54
CA TYR A 77 14.97 -2.18 -5.88
C TYR A 77 14.56 -3.61 -6.29
N LEU A 78 13.53 -4.14 -5.64
CA LEU A 78 12.84 -5.35 -6.06
C LEU A 78 11.95 -5.10 -7.29
N ASN A 79 12.33 -5.72 -8.40
CA ASN A 79 11.52 -5.79 -9.63
C ASN A 79 10.19 -6.53 -9.44
N TYR A 80 10.10 -7.42 -8.43
CA TYR A 80 8.96 -8.30 -8.21
C TYR A 80 8.52 -8.33 -6.74
N GLY A 81 7.24 -8.61 -6.51
CA GLY A 81 6.67 -8.72 -5.18
C GLY A 81 6.38 -7.35 -4.54
N CYS A 82 5.95 -7.42 -3.27
CA CYS A 82 5.40 -6.30 -2.53
C CYS A 82 6.27 -5.90 -1.33
N GLY A 83 7.57 -6.16 -1.42
CA GLY A 83 8.54 -5.75 -0.40
C GLY A 83 8.51 -6.60 0.88
N PHE A 84 9.19 -6.10 1.91
CA PHE A 84 9.47 -6.77 3.18
C PHE A 84 9.30 -5.83 4.37
N SER A 85 8.28 -6.02 5.20
CA SER A 85 8.08 -5.17 6.39
C SER A 85 8.57 -5.87 7.64
N GLY A 86 8.83 -5.11 8.71
CA GLY A 86 9.16 -5.69 10.01
C GLY A 86 8.09 -6.70 10.47
N ASN A 87 6.82 -6.45 10.18
CA ASN A 87 5.73 -7.39 10.44
C ASN A 87 5.82 -8.65 9.57
N SER A 88 6.05 -8.55 8.26
CA SER A 88 6.07 -9.73 7.38
C SER A 88 7.26 -10.64 7.66
N VAL A 89 8.44 -10.04 7.87
CA VAL A 89 9.67 -10.78 8.19
C VAL A 89 9.63 -11.32 9.61
N GLY A 90 9.12 -10.55 10.58
CA GLY A 90 8.93 -11.02 11.95
C GLY A 90 7.93 -12.16 12.07
N TRP A 91 6.84 -12.11 11.31
CA TRP A 91 5.88 -13.23 11.26
C TRP A 91 6.51 -14.48 10.65
N HIS A 92 7.20 -14.36 9.51
CA HIS A 92 7.91 -15.47 8.88
C HIS A 92 8.96 -16.10 9.80
N LEU A 93 9.81 -15.29 10.45
CA LEU A 93 10.82 -15.81 11.37
C LEU A 93 10.20 -16.42 12.62
N LYS A 94 9.12 -15.84 13.18
CA LYS A 94 8.43 -16.41 14.34
C LYS A 94 7.83 -17.79 14.02
N THR A 95 7.24 -17.96 12.84
CA THR A 95 6.59 -19.21 12.42
C THR A 95 7.60 -20.26 11.94
N ASN A 96 8.59 -19.88 11.13
CA ASN A 96 9.44 -20.84 10.40
C ASN A 96 10.88 -20.95 10.94
N LYS A 97 11.37 -19.96 11.71
CA LYS A 97 12.76 -19.91 12.22
C LYS A 97 12.83 -19.37 13.67
N PRO A 98 12.17 -20.02 14.64
CA PRO A 98 11.95 -19.46 15.98
C PRO A 98 13.24 -19.11 16.75
N GLY A 99 14.34 -19.85 16.55
CA GLY A 99 15.65 -19.51 17.12
C GLY A 99 16.17 -18.16 16.62
N VAL A 100 16.09 -17.91 15.30
CA VAL A 100 16.46 -16.62 14.68
C VAL A 100 15.55 -15.50 15.20
N TRP A 101 14.25 -15.75 15.29
CA TRP A 101 13.29 -14.79 15.85
C TRP A 101 13.68 -14.37 17.28
N ASN A 102 14.00 -15.33 18.14
CA ASN A 102 14.40 -15.06 19.52
C ASN A 102 15.70 -14.25 19.60
N ALA A 103 16.69 -14.54 18.74
CA ALA A 103 17.95 -13.79 18.67
C ALA A 103 17.81 -12.37 18.09
N GLN A 104 16.82 -12.11 17.24
CA GLN A 104 16.67 -10.83 16.51
C GLN A 104 15.63 -9.88 17.13
N LYS A 105 14.56 -10.38 17.75
CA LYS A 105 13.39 -9.57 18.15
C LYS A 105 13.70 -8.41 19.13
N ARG A 106 14.75 -8.56 19.94
CA ARG A 106 15.20 -7.54 20.93
C ARG A 106 16.27 -6.58 20.39
N LYS A 107 16.87 -6.83 19.23
CA LYS A 107 17.97 -6.01 18.70
C LYS A 107 17.50 -4.64 18.20
N LYS A 108 18.28 -3.57 18.42
CA LYS A 108 17.87 -2.17 18.19
C LYS A 108 17.26 -1.93 16.80
N THR A 109 17.92 -2.44 15.75
CA THR A 109 17.55 -2.26 14.33
C THR A 109 16.54 -3.28 13.79
N PHE A 110 16.22 -4.33 14.55
CA PHE A 110 15.23 -5.39 14.22
C PHE A 110 15.43 -6.04 12.84
N PHE A 111 16.15 -7.17 12.82
CA PHE A 111 16.70 -7.84 11.63
C PHE A 111 17.94 -7.15 11.07
N GLU A 112 19.07 -7.35 11.74
CA GLU A 112 20.41 -6.96 11.29
C GLU A 112 20.92 -7.75 10.07
N ARG A 113 20.05 -8.53 9.43
CA ARG A 113 20.37 -9.39 8.28
C ARG A 113 19.33 -9.23 7.19
N LYS A 114 19.73 -9.51 5.96
CA LYS A 114 18.80 -9.62 4.81
C LYS A 114 17.70 -10.65 5.13
N ALA A 115 16.46 -10.25 4.89
CA ALA A 115 15.29 -11.10 5.01
C ALA A 115 15.36 -12.30 4.05
N ASP A 116 14.85 -13.42 4.51
CA ASP A 116 14.58 -14.60 3.69
C ASP A 116 13.52 -14.25 2.63
N PRO A 117 13.60 -14.69 1.36
CA PRO A 117 12.66 -14.29 0.30
C PRO A 117 11.18 -14.57 0.60
N GLU A 118 10.90 -15.53 1.47
CA GLU A 118 9.57 -15.95 1.94
C GLU A 118 8.98 -14.97 2.96
N GLY A 119 9.82 -14.16 3.61
CA GLY A 119 9.42 -13.09 4.55
C GLY A 119 8.83 -11.85 3.90
N ARG A 120 8.57 -11.87 2.59
CA ARG A 120 7.89 -10.79 1.85
C ARG A 120 6.47 -10.56 2.37
N ILE A 121 5.92 -9.38 2.08
CA ILE A 121 4.51 -9.08 2.33
C ILE A 121 3.63 -10.07 1.54
N ASN A 122 2.85 -10.86 2.28
CA ASN A 122 1.92 -11.84 1.72
C ASN A 122 0.70 -11.12 1.12
N VAL A 123 0.71 -11.00 -0.20
CA VAL A 123 -0.30 -10.30 -0.99
C VAL A 123 -1.69 -10.93 -0.89
N PRO A 124 -1.88 -12.25 -1.14
CA PRO A 124 -3.18 -12.90 -0.96
C PRO A 124 -3.82 -12.60 0.39
N ARG A 125 -3.07 -12.80 1.49
CA ARG A 125 -3.55 -12.58 2.86
C ARG A 125 -3.96 -11.13 3.12
N GLY A 126 -3.26 -10.17 2.51
CA GLY A 126 -3.61 -8.75 2.59
C GLY A 126 -4.93 -8.41 1.90
N ILE A 127 -5.17 -8.99 0.72
CA ILE A 127 -6.40 -8.79 -0.07
C ILE A 127 -7.59 -9.48 0.60
N GLU A 128 -7.40 -10.70 1.10
CA GLU A 128 -8.38 -11.43 1.91
C GLU A 128 -8.73 -10.66 3.18
N GLY A 129 -7.73 -10.09 3.87
CA GLY A 129 -7.94 -9.19 5.00
C GLY A 129 -8.86 -8.02 4.66
N LEU A 130 -8.56 -7.27 3.58
CA LEU A 130 -9.41 -6.17 3.12
C LEU A 130 -10.85 -6.64 2.79
N SER A 131 -11.01 -7.79 2.13
CA SER A 131 -12.33 -8.35 1.82
C SER A 131 -13.11 -8.80 3.07
N LEU A 132 -12.43 -9.33 4.09
CA LEU A 132 -13.06 -9.70 5.36
C LEU A 132 -13.52 -8.47 6.13
N HIS A 133 -12.74 -7.38 6.11
CA HIS A 133 -13.16 -6.10 6.66
C HIS A 133 -14.37 -5.51 5.92
N GLU A 134 -14.40 -5.64 4.58
CA GLU A 134 -15.53 -5.22 3.74
C GLU A 134 -16.81 -5.96 4.10
N LYS A 135 -16.76 -7.30 4.15
CA LYS A 135 -17.89 -8.19 4.48
C LYS A 135 -18.41 -7.94 5.90
N LYS A 136 -17.53 -7.69 6.87
CA LYS A 136 -17.91 -7.37 8.26
C LYS A 136 -18.40 -5.94 8.46
N GLY A 137 -18.39 -5.10 7.42
CA GLY A 137 -18.78 -3.69 7.52
C GLY A 137 -17.83 -2.84 8.37
N ASN A 138 -16.61 -3.32 8.64
CA ASN A 138 -15.70 -2.75 9.63
C ASN A 138 -15.39 -1.28 9.33
N VAL A 139 -15.63 -0.41 10.31
CA VAL A 139 -15.27 1.00 10.28
C VAL A 139 -13.93 1.20 11.01
N ARG A 140 -13.05 2.03 10.45
CA ARG A 140 -11.82 2.49 11.12
C ARG A 140 -11.78 4.01 11.21
N ARG A 141 -11.11 4.55 12.22
CA ARG A 141 -10.79 5.98 12.27
C ARG A 141 -9.97 6.36 11.04
N ARG A 142 -10.34 7.46 10.36
CA ARG A 142 -9.56 7.97 9.23
C ARG A 142 -8.23 8.53 9.72
N TRP A 143 -7.17 8.36 8.94
CA TRP A 143 -5.84 8.91 9.25
C TRP A 143 -5.68 10.32 8.67
N GLY A 144 -4.89 11.16 9.35
CA GLY A 144 -4.58 12.53 8.92
C GLY A 144 -5.28 13.61 9.77
N PRO A 145 -5.12 14.90 9.40
CA PRO A 145 -5.64 16.06 10.13
C PRO A 145 -7.13 16.31 9.84
N GLN A 146 -7.94 15.26 9.91
CA GLN A 146 -9.38 15.31 9.60
C GLN A 146 -10.18 14.87 10.83
N ASP A 147 -11.40 15.42 10.91
CA ASP A 147 -12.48 15.40 11.92
C ASP A 147 -12.81 14.11 12.71
N GLY A 148 -11.95 13.10 12.74
CA GLY A 148 -12.13 11.88 13.52
C GLY A 148 -13.18 10.91 12.97
N ARG A 149 -13.90 11.28 11.90
CA ARG A 149 -14.96 10.43 11.32
C ARG A 149 -14.41 9.07 10.88
N GLY A 150 -15.22 8.04 11.12
CA GLY A 150 -14.93 6.67 10.68
C GLY A 150 -15.13 6.50 9.18
N VAL A 151 -14.32 5.65 8.56
CA VAL A 151 -14.46 5.21 7.16
C VAL A 151 -14.69 3.70 7.09
N ARG A 152 -15.59 3.24 6.23
CA ARG A 152 -15.77 1.82 5.95
C ARG A 152 -14.51 1.27 5.30
N THR A 153 -14.04 0.13 5.79
CA THR A 153 -12.86 -0.55 5.27
C THR A 153 -13.26 -1.58 4.23
N GLY A 154 -12.50 -1.68 3.14
CA GLY A 154 -12.63 -2.77 2.17
C GLY A 154 -11.58 -2.69 1.07
N ILE A 155 -11.77 -3.45 -0.02
CA ILE A 155 -10.93 -3.31 -1.21
C ILE A 155 -11.49 -2.15 -2.04
N PRO A 156 -10.72 -1.07 -2.30
CA PRO A 156 -11.21 0.10 -3.04
C PRO A 156 -11.82 -0.23 -4.40
N LYS A 157 -13.00 0.34 -4.66
CA LYS A 157 -13.73 0.16 -5.92
C LYS A 157 -13.48 1.33 -6.85
N VAL A 158 -13.12 1.04 -8.08
CA VAL A 158 -12.85 2.01 -9.15
C VAL A 158 -13.29 1.40 -10.48
N VAL A 159 -13.37 2.20 -11.53
CA VAL A 159 -13.69 1.73 -12.88
C VAL A 159 -12.55 2.15 -13.79
N ALA A 160 -12.36 1.42 -14.90
CA ALA A 160 -11.41 1.80 -15.94
C ALA A 160 -11.61 3.26 -16.35
N GLY A 161 -10.52 4.00 -16.55
CA GLY A 161 -10.58 5.42 -16.92
C GLY A 161 -11.07 6.34 -15.81
N LYS A 162 -11.24 5.87 -14.56
CA LYS A 162 -11.56 6.70 -13.39
C LYS A 162 -10.37 6.83 -12.43
N THR A 163 -10.54 7.60 -11.36
CA THR A 163 -9.42 8.00 -10.48
C THR A 163 -9.36 7.19 -9.19
N MET A 164 -8.13 7.03 -8.70
CA MET A 164 -7.82 6.49 -7.37
C MET A 164 -7.11 7.58 -6.58
N VAL A 165 -7.45 7.74 -5.31
CA VAL A 165 -6.74 8.63 -4.38
C VAL A 165 -5.98 7.77 -3.38
N VAL A 166 -4.73 8.14 -3.13
CA VAL A 166 -3.83 7.54 -2.14
C VAL A 166 -3.46 8.61 -1.11
N MET A 167 -3.50 8.26 0.17
CA MET A 167 -2.91 9.07 1.24
C MET A 167 -1.67 8.38 1.81
N SER A 168 -0.56 9.10 1.85
CA SER A 168 0.64 8.68 2.55
C SER A 168 0.87 9.49 3.83
N ARG A 169 1.60 8.89 4.77
CA ARG A 169 2.23 9.58 5.87
C ARG A 169 3.74 9.47 5.71
N THR A 170 4.44 10.60 5.59
CA THR A 170 5.88 10.70 5.74
C THR A 170 6.24 10.47 7.21
N ILE A 171 7.21 9.59 7.44
CA ILE A 171 7.66 9.13 8.75
C ILE A 171 9.06 9.67 9.09
N LYS A 172 9.93 9.80 8.08
CA LYS A 172 11.28 10.34 8.21
C LYS A 172 11.65 11.16 6.98
N GLY A 173 12.40 12.23 7.17
CA GLY A 173 12.87 13.10 6.08
C GLY A 173 11.76 13.98 5.48
N ASN A 174 12.01 14.45 4.27
CA ASN A 174 11.09 15.31 3.52
C ASN A 174 10.13 14.46 2.66
N ALA A 175 8.87 14.89 2.56
CA ALA A 175 7.86 14.24 1.72
C ALA A 175 8.27 14.25 0.24
N ARG A 176 8.10 13.11 -0.46
CA ARG A 176 8.43 12.96 -1.88
C ARG A 176 7.21 12.62 -2.73
N LEU A 177 7.39 12.70 -4.04
CA LEU A 177 6.38 12.37 -5.04
C LEU A 177 6.22 10.85 -5.16
N LEU A 178 4.99 10.34 -5.05
CA LEU A 178 4.68 8.94 -5.32
C LEU A 178 4.47 8.70 -6.82
N ASN A 179 5.18 7.73 -7.39
CA ASN A 179 4.94 7.13 -8.70
C ASN A 179 4.27 5.77 -8.49
N CYS A 180 3.19 5.51 -9.21
CA CYS A 180 2.46 4.24 -9.12
C CYS A 180 2.54 3.45 -10.43
N ARG A 181 2.65 2.13 -10.33
CA ARG A 181 2.44 1.18 -11.44
C ARG A 181 1.26 0.25 -11.14
N ILE A 182 0.67 -0.34 -12.16
CA ILE A 182 -0.41 -1.34 -12.02
C ILE A 182 0.06 -2.73 -12.46
N ASP A 183 -0.50 -3.77 -11.84
CA ASP A 183 -0.44 -5.17 -12.24
C ASP A 183 -1.86 -5.67 -12.55
N TYR A 184 -2.06 -5.97 -13.83
CA TYR A 184 -3.31 -6.50 -14.40
C TYR A 184 -3.55 -7.98 -14.10
N LYS A 185 -2.46 -8.78 -13.96
CA LYS A 185 -2.57 -10.17 -13.47
C LYS A 185 -2.93 -10.19 -11.99
N GLY A 186 -2.75 -9.06 -11.31
CA GLY A 186 -3.13 -8.84 -9.92
C GLY A 186 -2.46 -9.86 -9.00
N ASN A 187 -1.19 -10.21 -9.23
CA ASN A 187 -0.45 -11.21 -8.45
C ASN A 187 0.79 -10.63 -7.73
N GLY A 188 1.08 -9.34 -7.97
CA GLY A 188 2.20 -8.62 -7.38
C GLY A 188 3.54 -8.86 -8.08
N LYS A 189 3.55 -9.47 -9.27
CA LYS A 189 4.77 -9.87 -10.01
C LYS A 189 4.91 -9.20 -11.37
N SER A 190 4.01 -8.32 -11.81
CA SER A 190 4.06 -7.75 -13.16
C SER A 190 3.62 -6.29 -13.19
N TRP A 191 4.58 -5.37 -13.06
CA TRP A 191 4.32 -3.92 -12.95
C TRP A 191 4.31 -3.25 -14.34
N THR A 192 3.22 -3.45 -15.07
CA THR A 192 3.15 -3.25 -16.52
C THR A 192 3.08 -1.78 -16.98
N ARG A 193 2.38 -0.92 -16.24
CA ARG A 193 2.08 0.45 -16.69
C ARG A 193 2.16 1.47 -15.55
N HIS A 194 2.79 2.61 -15.82
CA HIS A 194 2.75 3.78 -14.93
C HIS A 194 1.35 4.43 -14.92
N LEU A 195 0.88 4.82 -13.73
CA LEU A 195 -0.34 5.58 -13.54
C LEU A 195 -0.04 7.08 -13.62
N ASN A 196 -0.87 7.83 -14.37
CA ASN A 196 -0.70 9.28 -14.48
C ASN A 196 -1.13 9.98 -13.16
N ARG A 197 -0.24 10.81 -12.60
CA ARG A 197 -0.46 11.54 -11.34
C ARG A 197 -1.08 12.91 -11.64
N LEU A 198 -2.40 13.00 -11.52
CA LEU A 198 -3.18 14.19 -11.86
C LEU A 198 -3.02 15.34 -10.85
N ALA A 199 -2.87 15.04 -9.56
CA ALA A 199 -2.86 16.03 -8.50
C ALA A 199 -2.16 15.51 -7.24
N CYS A 200 -1.58 16.42 -6.45
CA CYS A 200 -1.19 16.14 -5.07
C CYS A 200 -1.26 17.38 -4.18
N GLY A 201 -1.29 17.15 -2.87
CA GLY A 201 -1.37 18.20 -1.86
C GLY A 201 -1.35 17.63 -0.44
N PRO A 202 -1.32 18.49 0.60
CA PRO A 202 -1.43 18.03 1.99
C PRO A 202 -2.79 17.36 2.24
N ALA A 203 -2.83 16.43 3.18
CA ALA A 203 -4.09 15.94 3.72
C ALA A 203 -4.89 17.09 4.38
N GLY A 204 -6.21 16.94 4.48
CA GLY A 204 -7.10 18.03 4.90
C GLY A 204 -7.53 18.98 3.77
N ARG A 205 -6.63 19.40 2.86
CA ARG A 205 -6.97 20.39 1.81
C ARG A 205 -7.54 19.76 0.52
N PRO A 206 -8.30 20.52 -0.31
CA PRO A 206 -8.65 20.11 -1.67
C PRO A 206 -7.41 19.81 -2.54
N LEU A 207 -7.55 18.90 -3.51
CA LEU A 207 -6.47 18.54 -4.44
C LEU A 207 -6.56 19.36 -5.74
N THR A 208 -5.60 20.28 -5.95
CA THR A 208 -5.46 21.08 -7.18
C THR A 208 -4.70 20.31 -8.26
N ALA A 209 -4.97 20.63 -9.54
CA ALA A 209 -4.34 19.97 -10.68
C ALA A 209 -2.81 20.16 -10.73
N GLY A 210 -2.09 19.18 -11.26
CA GLY A 210 -0.63 19.14 -11.28
C GLY A 210 -0.02 18.83 -9.91
N CYS A 211 1.21 18.32 -9.90
CA CYS A 211 1.85 17.83 -8.69
C CYS A 211 3.37 18.07 -8.69
N SER A 212 3.87 18.68 -7.62
CA SER A 212 5.29 18.92 -7.37
C SER A 212 5.58 18.81 -5.87
N VAL A 213 6.85 18.61 -5.48
CA VAL A 213 7.24 18.50 -4.06
C VAL A 213 6.80 19.72 -3.25
N LYS A 214 6.85 20.93 -3.85
CA LYS A 214 6.39 22.19 -3.23
C LYS A 214 4.90 22.19 -2.84
N LYS A 215 4.06 21.35 -3.45
CA LYS A 215 2.64 21.19 -3.08
C LYS A 215 2.42 20.26 -1.89
N LEU A 216 3.42 19.50 -1.46
CA LEU A 216 3.26 18.50 -0.39
C LEU A 216 3.33 19.15 1.01
N GLY A 217 2.57 18.61 1.95
CA GLY A 217 2.74 18.87 3.38
C GLY A 217 3.86 18.03 3.98
N LYS A 218 4.37 18.44 5.15
CA LYS A 218 5.49 17.76 5.83
C LYS A 218 5.20 16.31 6.24
N VAL A 219 3.96 16.00 6.65
CA VAL A 219 3.63 14.71 7.30
C VAL A 219 2.57 13.91 6.54
N TYR A 220 1.40 14.48 6.22
CA TYR A 220 0.32 13.74 5.55
C TYR A 220 0.03 14.32 4.17
N ASN A 221 0.03 13.46 3.15
CA ASN A 221 -0.07 13.85 1.75
C ASN A 221 -1.12 13.01 1.03
N LYS A 222 -1.82 13.64 0.08
CA LYS A 222 -2.78 12.98 -0.82
C LYS A 222 -2.29 13.09 -2.27
N PHE A 223 -2.53 12.05 -3.04
CA PHE A 223 -2.18 11.94 -4.45
C PHE A 223 -3.38 11.38 -5.21
N ARG A 224 -3.77 12.00 -6.32
CA ARG A 224 -4.80 11.49 -7.24
C ARG A 224 -4.13 10.92 -8.47
N PHE A 225 -4.39 9.65 -8.75
CA PHE A 225 -3.91 8.95 -9.93
C PHE A 225 -5.07 8.62 -10.87
N GLN A 226 -4.85 8.79 -12.16
CA GLN A 226 -5.71 8.32 -13.22
C GLN A 226 -5.43 6.84 -13.46
N LEU A 227 -6.46 6.00 -13.44
CA LEU A 227 -6.31 4.61 -13.88
C LEU A 227 -6.53 4.49 -15.39
N PRO A 228 -5.93 3.49 -16.06
CA PRO A 228 -6.05 3.27 -17.49
C PRO A 228 -7.51 3.08 -17.94
N PRO A 229 -7.92 3.63 -19.11
CA PRO A 229 -9.26 3.38 -19.68
C PRO A 229 -9.44 1.92 -20.13
N ASN A 230 -8.35 1.22 -20.43
CA ASN A 230 -8.30 -0.18 -20.81
C ASN A 230 -7.78 -1.06 -19.65
N MET A 231 -8.39 -0.96 -18.47
CA MET A 231 -8.08 -1.86 -17.35
C MET A 231 -8.65 -3.25 -17.60
N ASP A 232 -7.77 -4.25 -17.61
CA ASP A 232 -8.12 -5.67 -17.68
C ASP A 232 -7.59 -6.36 -16.41
N CYS A 233 -8.41 -6.37 -15.36
CA CYS A 233 -8.03 -6.93 -14.07
C CYS A 233 -8.39 -8.41 -14.01
N ARG A 234 -7.37 -9.28 -13.93
CA ARG A 234 -7.52 -10.75 -13.99
C ARG A 234 -7.28 -11.45 -12.65
N GLY A 235 -6.77 -10.75 -11.65
CA GLY A 235 -6.50 -11.31 -10.33
C GLY A 235 -7.79 -11.81 -9.67
N SER A 236 -7.71 -12.94 -8.97
CA SER A 236 -8.84 -13.52 -8.23
C SER A 236 -8.38 -14.10 -6.89
N TYR A 237 -9.13 -13.84 -5.82
CA TYR A 237 -8.71 -14.04 -4.42
C TYR A 237 -9.83 -14.60 -3.53
N GLY A 238 -9.45 -15.05 -2.32
CA GLY A 238 -10.37 -15.58 -1.31
C GLY A 238 -10.91 -16.98 -1.64
N PRO A 239 -11.80 -17.51 -0.77
CA PRO A 239 -12.40 -18.83 -0.94
C PRO A 239 -13.00 -18.99 -2.34
N ASN A 240 -12.68 -20.11 -3.00
CA ASN A 240 -13.13 -20.47 -4.35
C ASN A 240 -12.93 -19.37 -5.41
N LYS A 241 -11.90 -18.50 -5.25
CA LYS A 241 -11.64 -17.34 -6.12
C LYS A 241 -12.83 -16.37 -6.23
N GLY A 242 -13.63 -16.26 -5.18
CA GLY A 242 -14.86 -15.46 -5.16
C GLY A 242 -14.66 -13.95 -5.34
N ILE A 243 -13.48 -13.42 -4.97
CA ILE A 243 -13.13 -12.00 -5.17
C ILE A 243 -12.45 -11.86 -6.53
N LYS A 244 -13.22 -11.51 -7.57
CA LYS A 244 -12.74 -11.41 -8.95
C LYS A 244 -12.34 -9.99 -9.35
N ASN A 245 -11.79 -9.86 -10.56
CA ASN A 245 -11.44 -8.60 -11.21
C ASN A 245 -10.46 -7.73 -10.39
N ILE A 246 -9.47 -8.37 -9.76
CA ILE A 246 -8.46 -7.71 -8.94
C ILE A 246 -7.27 -7.25 -9.78
N CYS A 247 -7.05 -5.94 -9.81
CA CYS A 247 -5.76 -5.35 -10.16
C CYS A 247 -5.02 -4.99 -8.88
N ILE A 248 -3.68 -4.97 -8.95
CA ILE A 248 -2.83 -4.50 -7.86
C ILE A 248 -2.12 -3.21 -8.27
N VAL A 249 -2.16 -2.18 -7.42
CA VAL A 249 -1.40 -0.92 -7.63
C VAL A 249 -0.19 -0.84 -6.70
N ARG A 250 0.96 -0.42 -7.25
CA ARG A 250 2.32 -0.44 -6.72
C ARG A 250 2.87 1.01 -6.66
N CYS A 251 2.73 1.71 -5.53
CA CYS A 251 3.11 3.14 -5.39
C CYS A 251 4.36 3.38 -4.50
N GLN A 252 5.43 3.98 -5.04
CA GLN A 252 6.73 4.27 -4.39
C GLN A 252 7.12 5.75 -4.57
N GLU A 253 7.87 6.30 -3.63
CA GLU A 253 8.59 7.56 -3.83
C GLU A 253 9.71 7.41 -4.88
N GLY A 254 10.04 8.53 -5.53
CA GLY A 254 11.20 8.66 -6.39
C GLY A 254 10.97 9.61 -7.56
N SER A 255 12.05 10.11 -8.14
CA SER A 255 12.09 10.32 -9.58
C SER A 255 12.25 8.96 -10.27
N LEU A 256 11.89 8.88 -11.55
CA LEU A 256 12.63 7.99 -12.45
C LEU A 256 14.00 8.62 -12.70
#